data_AF-A0A924XMI5-F1
#
_entry.id   AF-A0A924XMI5-F1
#
_cell.length_a   1.000
_cell.length_b   1.000
_cell.length_c   1.000
_cell.angle_alpha   90.00
_cell.angle_beta   90.00
_cell.angle_gamma   90.00
#
_symmetry.space_group_name_H-M   'P 1'
#
loop_
_entity.id
_entity.type
_entity.pdbx_description
1 polymer ?
#
loop_
_entity_poly.entity_id
_entity_poly.type
_entity_poly.pdbx_seq_one_letter_code
_entity_poly.pdbx_strand_id
1 'polypeptide(L)'
;MEPRANPLLLGHAAAEAAMDDAIRARRVHHAWLLTGLEGIGKATCAYRFARRLLAGTGAAHDPDSPLFRRVAAGTHADLLTIERAWDDKRKRKRSEIVVDSARGAAEFLRLTPAEGGWRIVVVDGAEHLNRNAANALLKILEEPPARAVLLLVCAAPGRLLPTIRSRC
;
A
#
# COMPACT_ATOMS: atom_id res chain seq x y z
N MET A 1 -4.80 -0.83 -17.71
CA MET A 1 -4.48 0.45 -17.02
C MET A 1 -3.70 0.12 -15.76
N GLU A 2 -2.66 0.88 -15.44
CA GLU A 2 -1.85 0.63 -14.25
C GLU A 2 -2.64 0.94 -12.97
N PRO A 3 -2.57 0.11 -11.90
CA PRO A 3 -3.40 0.30 -10.70
C PRO A 3 -3.28 1.68 -10.06
N ARG A 4 -2.06 2.22 -9.96
CA ARG A 4 -1.78 3.56 -9.40
C ARG A 4 -2.22 4.71 -10.30
N ALA A 5 -2.52 4.46 -11.57
CA ALA A 5 -3.02 5.46 -12.52
C ALA A 5 -4.51 5.27 -12.83
N ASN A 6 -5.18 4.32 -12.18
CA ASN A 6 -6.58 4.02 -12.45
C ASN A 6 -7.51 4.84 -11.54
N PRO A 7 -8.37 5.71 -12.10
CA PRO A 7 -9.36 6.46 -11.33
C PRO A 7 -10.65 5.67 -11.08
N LEU A 8 -10.85 4.53 -11.76
CA LEU A 8 -12.07 3.74 -11.68
C LEU A 8 -11.86 2.50 -10.81
N LEU A 9 -12.84 2.21 -9.94
CA LEU A 9 -12.93 0.97 -9.19
C LEU A 9 -14.39 0.54 -9.16
N LEU A 10 -14.68 -0.63 -9.71
CA LEU A 10 -16.04 -1.16 -9.84
C LEU A 10 -16.24 -2.36 -8.94
N GLY A 11 -17.42 -2.48 -8.32
CA GLY A 11 -17.79 -3.65 -7.51
C GLY A 11 -17.20 -3.71 -6.10
N HIS A 12 -16.41 -2.70 -5.68
CA HIS A 12 -15.76 -2.67 -4.36
C HIS A 12 -16.36 -1.63 -3.41
N ALA A 13 -17.62 -1.24 -3.62
CA ALA A 13 -18.28 -0.19 -2.84
C ALA A 13 -18.25 -0.46 -1.32
N ALA A 14 -18.44 -1.72 -0.91
CA ALA A 14 -18.38 -2.10 0.51
C ALA A 14 -16.97 -1.92 1.12
N ALA A 15 -15.92 -2.26 0.37
CA ALA A 15 -14.54 -2.06 0.82
C ALA A 15 -14.18 -0.58 0.90
N GLU A 16 -14.60 0.23 -0.09
CA GLU A 16 -14.40 1.68 -0.06
C GLU A 16 -15.16 2.33 1.10
N ALA A 17 -16.40 1.89 1.37
CA ALA A 17 -17.19 2.41 2.49
C ALA A 17 -16.51 2.15 3.84
N ALA A 18 -16.00 0.93 4.07
CA ALA A 18 -15.29 0.59 5.30
C ALA A 18 -14.03 1.44 5.52
N MET A 19 -13.29 1.73 4.45
CA MET A 19 -12.12 2.62 4.49
C MET A 19 -12.52 4.06 4.79
N ASP A 20 -13.58 4.56 4.14
CA ASP A 20 -14.10 5.90 4.36
C ASP A 20 -14.64 6.07 5.79
N ASP A 21 -15.29 5.04 6.34
CA ASP A 21 -15.72 4.99 7.74
C ASP A 21 -14.52 5.09 8.70
N ALA A 22 -13.45 4.36 8.45
CA ALA A 22 -12.24 4.42 9.27
C ALA A 22 -11.59 5.82 9.25
N ILE A 23 -11.56 6.48 8.09
CA ILE A 23 -11.09 7.87 7.95
C ILE A 23 -11.98 8.82 8.75
N ARG A 24 -13.31 8.78 8.54
CA ARG A 24 -14.26 9.66 9.22
C ARG A 24 -14.21 9.50 10.74
N ALA A 25 -14.11 8.25 11.21
CA ALA A 25 -14.02 7.93 12.62
C ALA A 25 -12.66 8.25 13.25
N ARG A 26 -11.67 8.72 12.46
CA ARG A 26 -10.27 8.92 12.88
C ARG A 26 -9.66 7.67 13.52
N ARG A 27 -10.06 6.50 13.05
CA ARG A 27 -9.65 5.16 13.53
C ARG A 27 -9.05 4.34 12.39
N VAL A 28 -8.12 4.95 11.66
CA VAL A 28 -7.40 4.28 10.58
C VAL A 28 -6.42 3.29 11.19
N HIS A 29 -6.61 2.00 10.93
CA HIS A 29 -5.66 0.97 11.32
C HIS A 29 -4.32 1.17 10.59
N HIS A 30 -3.22 0.90 11.31
CA HIS A 30 -1.87 1.07 10.78
C HIS A 30 -1.51 0.04 9.70
N ALA A 31 -2.28 -1.04 9.57
CA ALA A 31 -2.08 -2.08 8.56
C ALA A 31 -3.42 -2.55 8.01
N TRP A 32 -3.48 -2.78 6.70
CA TRP A 32 -4.65 -3.29 5.98
C TRP A 32 -4.23 -4.39 5.02
N LEU A 33 -4.87 -5.56 5.09
CA LEU A 33 -4.65 -6.66 4.17
C LEU A 33 -5.79 -6.79 3.16
N LEU A 34 -5.54 -6.37 1.93
CA LEU A 34 -6.49 -6.46 0.82
C LEU A 34 -6.30 -7.80 0.10
N THR A 35 -7.31 -8.68 0.20
CA THR A 35 -7.29 -10.03 -0.38
C THR A 35 -8.34 -10.24 -1.46
N GLY A 36 -8.15 -11.27 -2.28
CA GLY A 36 -9.05 -11.63 -3.39
C GLY A 36 -8.29 -12.05 -4.64
N LEU A 37 -9.00 -12.47 -5.68
CA LEU A 37 -8.38 -12.97 -6.91
C LEU A 37 -7.48 -11.94 -7.61
N GLU A 38 -6.48 -12.41 -8.35
CA GLU A 38 -5.65 -11.54 -9.19
C GLU A 38 -6.53 -10.78 -10.21
N GLY A 39 -6.21 -9.52 -10.49
CA GLY A 39 -6.98 -8.68 -11.43
C GLY A 39 -8.29 -8.09 -10.90
N ILE A 40 -8.80 -8.50 -9.73
CA ILE A 40 -10.11 -8.01 -9.22
C ILE A 40 -10.13 -6.51 -8.87
N GLY A 41 -8.99 -5.85 -8.74
CA GLY A 41 -8.90 -4.41 -8.43
C GLY A 41 -8.34 -4.06 -7.04
N LYS A 42 -7.78 -5.03 -6.30
CA LYS A 42 -7.21 -4.82 -4.95
C LYS A 42 -6.14 -3.72 -4.91
N ALA A 43 -5.19 -3.76 -5.83
CA ALA A 43 -4.14 -2.74 -5.90
C ALA A 43 -4.73 -1.35 -6.18
N THR A 44 -5.69 -1.25 -7.10
CA THR A 44 -6.41 0.00 -7.37
C THR A 44 -7.15 0.50 -6.12
N CYS A 45 -7.79 -0.39 -5.37
CA CYS A 45 -8.43 -0.07 -4.09
C CYS A 45 -7.41 0.47 -3.07
N ALA A 46 -6.24 -0.17 -2.94
CA ALA A 46 -5.16 0.30 -2.06
C ALA A 46 -4.67 1.71 -2.44
N TYR A 47 -4.39 1.98 -3.72
CA TYR A 47 -3.97 3.30 -4.17
C TYR A 47 -5.05 4.37 -3.99
N ARG A 48 -6.33 4.01 -4.19
CA ARG A 48 -7.44 4.91 -3.91
C ARG A 48 -7.51 5.26 -2.43
N PHE A 49 -7.39 4.27 -1.55
CA PHE A 49 -7.36 4.53 -0.11
C PHE A 49 -6.16 5.41 0.28
N ALA A 50 -4.99 5.12 -0.27
CA ALA A 50 -3.80 5.96 -0.06
C ALA A 50 -4.06 7.41 -0.49
N ARG A 51 -4.64 7.65 -1.67
CA ARG A 51 -4.99 9.01 -2.11
C ARG A 51 -5.97 9.70 -1.17
N ARG A 52 -6.97 9.00 -0.62
CA ARG A 52 -7.91 9.60 0.34
C ARG A 52 -7.18 10.07 1.61
N LEU A 53 -6.28 9.24 2.13
CA LEU A 53 -5.47 9.58 3.31
C LEU A 53 -4.53 10.77 3.03
N LEU A 54 -3.92 10.82 1.85
CA LEU A 54 -3.02 11.91 1.44
C LEU A 54 -3.76 13.21 1.11
N ALA A 55 -4.96 13.13 0.54
CA ALA A 55 -5.77 14.30 0.17
C ALA A 55 -6.30 15.07 1.38
N GLY A 56 -6.48 14.40 2.53
CA GLY A 56 -7.21 14.96 3.67
C GLY A 56 -8.65 15.32 3.28
N THR A 57 -8.91 16.61 3.10
CA THR A 57 -10.22 17.15 2.68
C THR A 57 -10.32 17.46 1.17
N GLY A 58 -9.23 17.28 0.42
CA GLY A 58 -9.18 17.55 -1.03
C GLY A 58 -9.76 16.44 -1.93
N ALA A 59 -9.79 16.70 -3.23
CA ALA A 59 -10.26 15.76 -4.24
C ALA A 59 -9.24 14.61 -4.45
N ALA A 60 -9.49 13.45 -3.85
CA ALA A 60 -8.56 12.32 -3.87
C ALA A 60 -8.50 11.56 -5.21
N HIS A 61 -9.60 11.53 -5.98
CA HIS A 61 -9.74 10.67 -7.17
C HIS A 61 -9.93 11.41 -8.48
N ASP A 62 -9.85 12.75 -8.45
CA ASP A 62 -9.86 13.56 -9.65
C ASP A 62 -8.54 13.33 -10.43
N PRO A 63 -8.59 12.77 -11.65
CA PRO A 63 -7.39 12.50 -12.46
C PRO A 63 -6.55 13.75 -12.77
N ASP A 64 -7.17 14.93 -12.81
CA ASP A 64 -6.51 16.19 -13.15
C ASP A 64 -5.81 16.83 -11.94
N SER A 65 -6.16 16.37 -10.74
CA SER A 65 -5.58 16.86 -9.49
C SER A 65 -4.07 16.62 -9.41
N PRO A 66 -3.28 17.55 -8.81
CA PRO A 66 -1.85 17.35 -8.62
C PRO A 66 -1.52 16.09 -7.79
N LEU A 67 -2.32 15.78 -6.78
CA LEU A 67 -2.17 14.59 -5.95
C LEU A 67 -2.29 13.31 -6.79
N PHE A 68 -3.35 13.18 -7.58
CA PHE A 68 -3.56 11.99 -8.40
C PHE A 68 -2.39 11.80 -9.36
N ARG A 69 -1.95 12.87 -10.04
CA ARG A 69 -0.82 12.80 -10.98
C ARG A 69 0.49 12.37 -10.31
N ARG A 70 0.81 12.90 -9.11
CA ARG A 70 2.01 12.48 -8.35
C ARG A 70 1.93 11.01 -7.93
N VAL A 71 0.76 10.54 -7.47
CA VAL A 71 0.58 9.13 -7.11
C VAL A 71 0.65 8.22 -8.34
N ALA A 72 0.02 8.61 -9.44
CA ALA A 72 0.05 7.86 -10.70
C ALA A 72 1.47 7.76 -11.28
N ALA A 73 2.26 8.82 -11.17
CA ALA A 73 3.67 8.81 -11.55
C ALA A 73 4.58 8.08 -10.56
N GLY A 74 4.10 7.72 -9.36
CA GLY A 74 4.91 7.11 -8.31
C GLY A 74 5.91 8.07 -7.65
N THR A 75 5.63 9.38 -7.66
CA THR A 75 6.54 10.44 -7.20
C THR A 75 6.06 11.19 -5.95
N HIS A 76 4.96 10.74 -5.34
CA HIS A 76 4.44 11.37 -4.12
C HIS A 76 5.37 11.12 -2.92
N ALA A 77 5.84 12.19 -2.27
CA ALA A 77 6.86 12.11 -1.21
C ALA A 77 6.44 11.27 0.01
N ASP A 78 5.14 11.22 0.29
CA ASP A 78 4.56 10.46 1.41
C ASP A 78 3.94 9.10 1.02
N LEU A 79 4.18 8.62 -0.22
CA LEU A 79 3.78 7.28 -0.67
C LEU A 79 4.97 6.50 -1.23
N LEU A 80 5.25 5.34 -0.65
CA LEU A 80 6.22 4.39 -1.17
C LEU A 80 5.51 3.12 -1.67
N THR A 81 5.95 2.61 -2.83
CA THR A 81 5.49 1.33 -3.36
C THR A 81 6.60 0.30 -3.28
N ILE A 82 6.30 -0.85 -2.69
CA ILE A 82 7.15 -2.03 -2.70
C ILE A 82 6.48 -3.07 -3.60
N GLU A 83 7.21 -3.54 -4.59
CA GLU A 83 6.78 -4.60 -5.48
C GLU A 83 7.99 -5.43 -5.94
N ARG A 84 7.74 -6.51 -6.68
CA ARG A 84 8.81 -7.32 -7.28
C ARG A 84 9.60 -6.46 -8.26
N ALA A 85 10.87 -6.22 -7.93
CA ALA A 85 11.77 -5.42 -8.75
C ALA A 85 11.92 -6.02 -10.16
N TRP A 86 12.11 -5.16 -11.15
CA TRP A 86 12.45 -5.56 -12.51
C TRP A 86 13.88 -6.12 -12.57
N ASP A 87 14.08 -7.24 -13.26
CA ASP A 87 15.39 -7.82 -13.55
C ASP A 87 15.73 -7.55 -15.03
N ASP A 88 16.60 -6.58 -15.29
CA ASP A 88 16.99 -6.18 -16.64
C ASP A 88 17.70 -7.28 -17.42
N LYS A 89 18.38 -8.21 -16.74
CA LYS A 89 19.07 -9.34 -17.40
C LYS A 89 18.06 -10.37 -17.87
N ARG A 90 17.03 -10.65 -17.07
CA ARG A 90 15.99 -11.65 -17.38
C ARG A 90 14.76 -11.06 -18.08
N LYS A 91 14.69 -9.73 -18.24
CA LYS A 91 13.56 -9.00 -18.84
C LYS A 91 12.20 -9.38 -18.22
N ARG A 92 12.18 -9.55 -16.90
CA ARG A 92 10.97 -9.88 -16.13
C ARG A 92 11.08 -9.38 -14.69
N LYS A 93 9.95 -9.29 -13.99
CA LYS A 93 9.96 -9.07 -12.53
C LYS A 93 10.65 -10.26 -11.83
N ARG A 94 11.41 -9.97 -10.77
CA ARG A 94 11.97 -11.00 -9.88
C ARG A 94 10.85 -11.86 -9.31
N SER A 95 11.17 -13.07 -8.88
CA SER A 95 10.19 -13.97 -8.25
C SER A 95 9.72 -13.49 -6.88
N GLU A 96 10.58 -12.76 -6.17
CA GLU A 96 10.39 -12.37 -4.78
C GLU A 96 10.68 -10.89 -4.55
N ILE A 97 10.03 -10.35 -3.52
CA ILE A 97 10.34 -9.07 -2.90
C ILE A 97 11.39 -9.35 -1.82
N VAL A 98 12.54 -8.70 -1.96
CA VAL A 98 13.71 -8.92 -1.08
C VAL A 98 13.71 -7.95 0.11
N VAL A 99 14.49 -8.31 1.13
CA VAL A 99 14.50 -7.62 2.43
C VAL A 99 14.88 -6.14 2.33
N ASP A 100 15.76 -5.76 1.40
CA ASP A 100 16.22 -4.37 1.28
C ASP A 100 15.06 -3.43 0.92
N SER A 101 14.15 -3.87 0.05
CA SER A 101 12.92 -3.11 -0.27
C SER A 101 12.04 -2.94 0.96
N ALA A 102 11.90 -3.99 1.79
CA ALA A 102 11.09 -3.93 3.02
C ALA A 102 11.73 -3.08 4.13
N ARG A 103 13.07 -3.07 4.23
CA ARG A 103 13.80 -2.19 5.16
C ARG A 103 13.62 -0.72 4.81
N GLY A 104 13.68 -0.39 3.51
CA GLY A 104 13.38 0.96 3.03
C GLY A 104 11.99 1.45 3.45
N ALA A 105 10.98 0.57 3.52
CA ALA A 105 9.67 0.95 4.05
C ALA A 105 9.68 1.28 5.54
N ALA A 106 10.45 0.56 6.37
CA ALA A 106 10.52 0.84 7.80
C ALA A 106 11.11 2.23 8.06
N GLU A 107 12.20 2.56 7.36
CA GLU A 107 12.82 3.89 7.42
C GLU A 107 11.86 4.96 6.91
N PHE A 108 11.26 4.72 5.74
CA PHE A 108 10.31 5.63 5.12
C PHE A 108 9.13 5.98 6.04
N LEU A 109 8.51 5.00 6.70
CA LEU A 109 7.34 5.21 7.56
C LEU A 109 7.66 5.95 8.86
N ARG A 110 8.92 5.98 9.30
CA ARG A 110 9.36 6.68 10.52
C ARG A 110 9.65 8.16 10.29
N LEU A 111 9.83 8.57 9.05
CA LEU A 111 10.09 9.97 8.71
C LEU A 111 8.83 10.83 8.91
N THR A 112 9.02 12.11 9.18
CA THR A 112 7.92 13.09 9.25
C THR A 112 7.25 13.23 7.87
N PRO A 113 5.92 13.17 7.75
CA PRO A 113 5.23 13.41 6.47
C PRO A 113 5.58 14.79 5.89
N ALA A 114 5.88 14.84 4.60
CA ALA A 114 6.22 16.09 3.90
C ALA A 114 5.01 17.03 3.79
N GLU A 115 3.82 16.48 3.59
CA GLU A 115 2.57 17.26 3.44
C GLU A 115 1.72 17.26 4.74
N GLY A 116 2.30 16.87 5.89
CA GLY A 116 1.64 16.90 7.20
C GLY A 116 0.54 15.85 7.44
N GLY A 117 0.33 14.95 6.47
CA GLY A 117 -0.70 13.91 6.48
C GLY A 117 -0.22 12.56 7.02
N TRP A 118 -0.34 11.54 6.17
CA TRP A 118 0.02 10.16 6.45
C TRP A 118 1.24 9.75 5.65
N ARG A 119 2.11 8.90 6.22
CA ARG A 119 3.07 8.14 5.42
C ARG A 119 2.48 6.77 5.09
N ILE A 120 2.56 6.40 3.82
CA ILE A 120 1.87 5.22 3.33
C ILE A 120 2.85 4.34 2.55
N VAL A 121 2.85 3.06 2.85
CA VAL A 121 3.56 2.05 2.06
C VAL A 121 2.52 1.10 1.45
N VAL A 122 2.55 0.95 0.13
CA VAL A 122 1.81 -0.10 -0.57
C VAL A 122 2.76 -1.24 -0.89
N VAL A 123 2.46 -2.44 -0.42
CA VAL A 123 3.16 -3.67 -0.80
C VAL A 123 2.30 -4.42 -1.80
N ASP A 124 2.66 -4.34 -3.08
CA ASP A 124 1.93 -5.00 -4.16
C ASP A 124 2.46 -6.43 -4.39
N GLY A 125 1.61 -7.41 -4.08
CA GLY A 125 1.95 -8.84 -4.14
C GLY A 125 2.69 -9.31 -2.90
N ALA A 126 2.12 -9.08 -1.71
CA ALA A 126 2.71 -9.44 -0.43
C ALA A 126 3.03 -10.95 -0.29
N GLU A 127 2.34 -11.83 -1.02
CA GLU A 127 2.64 -13.28 -1.13
C GLU A 127 4.02 -13.57 -1.75
N HIS A 128 4.65 -12.57 -2.35
CA HIS A 128 5.99 -12.65 -2.93
C HIS A 128 7.08 -12.15 -1.98
N LEU A 129 6.74 -11.69 -0.77
CA LEU A 129 7.73 -11.38 0.25
C LEU A 129 8.52 -12.64 0.58
N ASN A 130 9.84 -12.57 0.45
CA ASN A 130 10.67 -13.61 1.04
C ASN A 130 10.62 -13.53 2.57
N ARG A 131 11.09 -14.57 3.25
CA ARG A 131 11.03 -14.66 4.71
C ARG A 131 11.67 -13.47 5.43
N ASN A 132 12.79 -12.98 4.90
CA ASN A 132 13.52 -11.85 5.48
C ASN A 132 12.74 -10.53 5.32
N ALA A 133 12.13 -10.31 4.15
CA ALA A 133 11.28 -9.15 3.88
C ALA A 133 10.02 -9.16 4.74
N ALA A 134 9.36 -10.31 4.86
CA ALA A 134 8.19 -10.49 5.72
C ALA A 134 8.51 -10.17 7.20
N ASN A 135 9.64 -10.68 7.71
CA ASN A 135 10.09 -10.38 9.07
C ASN A 135 10.48 -8.91 9.28
N ALA A 136 10.99 -8.22 8.25
CA ALA A 136 11.26 -6.80 8.35
C ALA A 136 9.95 -5.99 8.51
N LEU A 137 8.88 -6.37 7.80
CA LEU A 137 7.57 -5.74 7.95
C LEU A 137 6.91 -6.05 9.30
N LEU A 138 7.14 -7.23 9.88
CA LEU A 138 6.61 -7.58 11.21
C LEU A 138 7.00 -6.56 12.28
N LYS A 139 8.23 -6.04 12.24
CA LYS A 139 8.67 -5.00 13.18
C LYS A 139 7.81 -3.73 13.10
N ILE A 140 7.37 -3.36 11.91
CA ILE A 140 6.49 -2.20 11.68
C ILE A 140 5.08 -2.51 12.18
N LEU A 141 4.60 -3.75 11.97
CA LEU A 141 3.29 -4.20 12.44
C LEU A 141 3.21 -4.31 13.97
N GLU A 142 4.32 -4.60 14.64
CA GLU A 142 4.41 -4.70 16.10
C GLU A 142 4.56 -3.32 16.75
N GLU A 143 5.32 -2.42 16.13
CA GLU A 143 5.58 -1.05 16.62
C GLU A 143 5.28 -0.01 15.52
N PRO A 144 4.00 0.25 15.21
CA PRO A 144 3.64 1.14 14.12
C PRO A 144 3.98 2.60 14.45
N PRO A 145 4.67 3.33 13.55
CA PRO A 145 4.86 4.77 13.71
C PRO A 145 3.52 5.51 13.71
N ALA A 146 3.48 6.67 14.38
CA ALA A 146 2.31 7.53 14.34
C ALA A 146 2.05 8.00 12.90
N ARG A 147 0.78 8.00 12.47
CA ARG A 147 0.35 8.40 11.11
C ARG A 147 1.06 7.63 9.98
N ALA A 148 1.40 6.35 10.22
CA ALA A 148 1.89 5.42 9.22
C ALA A 148 0.81 4.39 8.86
N VAL A 149 0.68 4.07 7.57
CA VAL A 149 -0.20 3.02 7.06
C VAL A 149 0.55 2.08 6.12
N LEU A 150 0.44 0.78 6.39
CA LEU A 150 0.93 -0.30 5.54
C LEU A 150 -0.24 -0.98 4.83
N LEU A 151 -0.29 -0.88 3.51
CA LEU A 151 -1.32 -1.50 2.68
C LEU A 151 -0.74 -2.73 1.99
N LEU A 152 -1.15 -3.91 2.42
CA LEU A 152 -0.72 -5.19 1.85
C LEU A 152 -1.73 -5.68 0.82
N VAL A 153 -1.32 -5.80 -0.43
CA VAL A 153 -2.15 -6.37 -1.50
C VAL A 153 -1.73 -7.82 -1.71
N CYS A 154 -2.67 -8.76 -1.59
CA CYS A 154 -2.35 -10.18 -1.66
C CYS A 154 -3.38 -11.02 -2.44
N ALA A 155 -2.94 -11.77 -3.45
CA ALA A 155 -3.84 -12.70 -4.16
C ALA A 155 -3.90 -14.09 -3.50
N ALA A 156 -2.84 -14.49 -2.80
CA ALA A 156 -2.72 -15.80 -2.17
C ALA A 156 -2.41 -15.67 -0.66
N PRO A 157 -3.38 -15.31 0.19
CA PRO A 157 -3.14 -15.06 1.62
C PRO A 157 -2.60 -16.28 2.38
N GLY A 158 -2.85 -17.50 1.90
CA GLY A 158 -2.27 -18.72 2.46
C GLY A 158 -0.75 -18.82 2.34
N ARG A 159 -0.11 -17.99 1.49
CA ARG A 159 1.35 -17.90 1.35
C ARG A 159 1.99 -16.86 2.28
N LEU A 160 1.18 -16.02 2.93
CA LEU A 160 1.68 -15.06 3.90
C LEU A 160 2.01 -15.74 5.23
N LEU A 161 3.00 -15.20 5.94
CA LEU A 161 3.27 -15.64 7.31
C LEU A 161 2.03 -15.41 8.18
N PRO A 162 1.62 -16.39 9.01
CA PRO A 162 0.48 -16.24 9.92
C PRO A 162 0.60 -15.01 10.83
N THR A 163 1.82 -14.64 11.21
CA THR A 163 2.14 -13.50 12.06
C THR A 163 1.88 -12.14 11.41
N ILE A 164 1.90 -12.06 10.08
CA ILE A 164 1.47 -10.86 9.34
C ILE A 164 -0.05 -10.82 9.33
N ARG A 165 -0.70 -11.94 8.96
CA ARG A 165 -2.16 -12.04 8.89
C ARG A 165 -2.87 -11.72 10.21
N SER A 166 -2.26 -12.06 11.35
CA SER A 166 -2.84 -11.78 12.66
C SER A 166 -2.73 -10.32 13.10
N ARG A 167 -2.02 -9.47 12.34
CA ARG A 167 -1.74 -8.06 12.66
C ARG A 167 -2.28 -7.09 11.60
N CYS A 168 -3.14 -7.57 10.71
CA CYS A 168 -3.76 -6.79 9.63
C CYS A 168 -5.28 -6.95 9.64
#